data_AF-A0A9P5T9E0-F1
#
_entry.id   AF-A0A9P5T9E0-F1
#
_cell.length_a   1.000
_cell.length_b   1.000
_cell.length_c   1.000
_cell.angle_alpha   90.00
_cell.angle_beta   90.00
_cell.angle_gamma   90.00
#
_symmetry.space_group_name_H-M   'P 1'
#
loop_
_entity.id
_entity.type
_entity.pdbx_description
1 polymer ?
#
loop_
_entity_poly.entity_id
_entity_poly.type
_entity_poly.pdbx_seq_one_letter_code
_entity_poly.pdbx_strand_id
1 'polypeptide(L)'
;MSTMVVSKSQRLRIAVGLAALKFKPPEQSVQSYSLELKHHFCRSATISIFSECDAWHKRALELQAELEATRAVTTPPVDVSETEPTPSVSKRKREQKKKTKPPRASKARRSQTPDTPSTATARDNVEPPRPSPGTKNSLFSSLHALDHISAQITTKPAPPAEAVLLVAATIRCLEVLHALLARAISPVSCTPEDPTPRDALESIKRTLPDILRTAIPYLLCAYIHPSSVAGPRWHAADSSDDEPTHPCDTTSALDLLLGRVTTEVLLPAIRALVPCTLAKTEHILGSVGPKGPKKDFADGAQLLSLIGAVLDALPDPQYVTLYDRVALEAVRALTSLIVDRPSHVPYAQQTPTQRIHRIARKDVLHFLCDTALLAFRRSAPAVRGSPEEMLRAALATALGDLALTQSAREGGRGSGLDIVEEDYVMAVLERAWSVGLRVGHIGGKLDGAKMDAGHHDVHEQDGDVSIMDTVRAHEPRKEDLPFLLPFSDPQTGSS
;
A
#
# COMPACT_ATOMS: atom_id res chain seq x y z
N MET A 1 6.75 -7.32 45.64
CA MET A 1 6.53 -7.95 44.31
C MET A 1 7.10 -7.01 43.26
N SER A 2 8.11 -7.43 42.49
CA SER A 2 8.62 -6.61 41.38
C SER A 2 7.68 -6.68 40.19
N THR A 3 7.11 -5.55 39.79
CA THR A 3 6.33 -5.42 38.56
C THR A 3 7.28 -5.47 37.37
N MET A 4 7.47 -6.65 36.78
CA MET A 4 8.23 -6.79 35.53
C MET A 4 7.64 -5.88 34.45
N VAL A 5 8.45 -4.97 33.92
CA VAL A 5 8.04 -4.05 32.84
C VAL A 5 7.95 -4.84 31.54
N VAL A 6 6.78 -5.41 31.26
CA VAL A 6 6.49 -6.17 30.03
C VAL A 6 6.63 -5.24 28.83
N SER A 7 7.60 -5.53 27.96
CA SER A 7 7.92 -4.76 26.76
C SER A 7 6.75 -4.78 25.75
N LYS A 8 6.63 -3.76 24.89
CA LYS A 8 5.53 -3.67 23.91
C LYS A 8 5.49 -4.88 22.96
N SER A 9 6.63 -5.40 22.54
CA SER A 9 6.73 -6.63 21.72
C SER A 9 6.25 -7.87 22.48
N GLN A 10 6.56 -7.97 23.78
CA GLN A 10 6.07 -9.06 24.62
C GLN A 10 4.56 -8.96 24.86
N ARG A 11 4.00 -7.74 25.04
CA ARG A 11 2.55 -7.51 25.09
C ARG A 11 1.85 -7.94 23.81
N LEU A 12 2.42 -7.59 22.64
CA LEU A 12 1.88 -8.01 21.34
C LEU A 12 1.93 -9.54 21.17
N ARG A 13 3.05 -10.20 21.52
CA ARG A 13 3.16 -11.67 21.51
C ARG A 13 2.13 -12.33 22.43
N ILE A 14 1.91 -11.78 23.62
CA ILE A 14 0.87 -12.25 24.56
C ILE A 14 -0.53 -12.05 23.96
N ALA A 15 -0.83 -10.89 23.38
CA ALA A 15 -2.13 -10.61 22.77
C ALA A 15 -2.45 -11.55 21.59
N VAL A 16 -1.50 -11.76 20.68
CA VAL A 16 -1.66 -12.70 19.55
C VAL A 16 -1.74 -14.14 20.06
N GLY A 17 -0.96 -14.52 21.08
CA GLY A 17 -1.05 -15.84 21.71
C GLY A 17 -2.43 -16.09 22.35
N LEU A 18 -2.98 -15.11 23.08
CA LEU A 18 -4.33 -15.16 23.64
C LEU A 18 -5.42 -15.18 22.57
N ALA A 19 -5.25 -14.45 21.47
CA ALA A 19 -6.17 -14.49 20.34
C ALA A 19 -6.17 -15.89 19.69
N ALA A 20 -5.00 -16.45 19.38
CA ALA A 20 -4.87 -17.79 18.83
C ALA A 20 -5.48 -18.86 19.75
N LEU A 21 -5.23 -18.80 21.07
CA LEU A 21 -5.81 -19.73 22.04
C LEU A 21 -7.35 -19.74 22.05
N LYS A 22 -8.02 -18.62 21.73
CA LYS A 22 -9.49 -18.58 21.55
C LYS A 22 -9.98 -19.34 20.32
N PHE A 23 -9.13 -19.53 19.30
CA PHE A 23 -9.42 -20.24 18.06
C PHE A 23 -8.80 -21.66 18.03
N LYS A 24 -8.36 -22.19 19.18
CA LYS A 24 -7.86 -23.56 19.32
C LYS A 24 -8.91 -24.58 18.81
N PRO A 25 -8.59 -25.47 17.86
CA PRO A 25 -9.50 -26.51 17.41
C PRO A 25 -10.02 -27.36 18.58
N PRO A 26 -11.31 -27.77 18.59
CA PRO A 26 -11.90 -28.48 19.73
C PRO A 26 -11.19 -29.81 20.00
N GLU A 27 -10.84 -30.53 18.93
CA GLU A 27 -10.15 -31.83 18.93
C GLU A 27 -8.70 -31.78 19.43
N GLN A 28 -8.05 -30.61 19.38
CA GLN A 28 -6.64 -30.46 19.70
C GLN A 28 -6.46 -30.12 21.18
N SER A 29 -5.57 -30.81 21.89
CA SER A 29 -5.26 -30.48 23.29
C SER A 29 -4.62 -29.08 23.39
N VAL A 30 -4.86 -28.37 24.50
CA VAL A 30 -4.25 -27.04 24.73
C VAL A 30 -2.71 -27.15 24.66
N GLN A 31 -2.14 -28.20 25.24
CA GLN A 31 -0.70 -28.44 25.20
C GLN A 31 -0.18 -28.60 23.76
N SER A 32 -0.81 -29.46 22.93
CA SER A 32 -0.35 -29.67 21.54
C SER A 32 -0.51 -28.43 20.67
N TYR A 33 -1.63 -27.71 20.76
CA TYR A 33 -1.82 -26.44 20.05
C TYR A 33 -0.82 -25.37 20.51
N SER A 34 -0.51 -25.32 21.81
CA SER A 34 0.46 -24.37 22.35
C SER A 34 1.91 -24.68 21.93
N LEU A 35 2.26 -25.96 21.70
CA LEU A 35 3.53 -26.37 21.11
C LEU A 35 3.62 -26.00 19.62
N GLU A 36 2.51 -26.12 18.89
CA GLU A 36 2.40 -25.68 17.49
C GLU A 36 2.56 -24.16 17.41
N LEU A 37 1.89 -23.38 18.25
CA LEU A 37 2.10 -21.93 18.37
C LEU A 37 3.56 -21.60 18.73
N LYS A 38 4.19 -22.28 19.69
CA LYS A 38 5.63 -22.12 19.97
C LYS A 38 6.48 -22.38 18.72
N HIS A 39 6.21 -23.47 17.99
CA HIS A 39 6.93 -23.77 16.75
C HIS A 39 6.77 -22.66 15.72
N HIS A 40 5.55 -22.13 15.51
CA HIS A 40 5.30 -21.03 14.57
C HIS A 40 5.93 -19.68 15.01
N PHE A 41 5.89 -19.32 16.30
CA PHE A 41 6.47 -18.07 16.78
C PHE A 41 8.00 -18.11 16.92
N CYS A 42 8.58 -19.24 17.32
CA CYS A 42 10.02 -19.37 17.54
C CYS A 42 10.79 -19.82 16.27
N ARG A 43 10.13 -20.27 15.17
CA ARG A 43 10.80 -20.71 13.91
C ARG A 43 11.69 -19.66 13.23
N SER A 44 11.44 -18.37 13.49
CA SER A 44 12.18 -17.24 12.90
C SER A 44 13.13 -16.57 13.90
N ALA A 45 13.53 -17.27 14.96
CA ALA A 45 14.36 -16.75 16.04
C ALA A 45 15.67 -17.55 16.18
N THR A 46 16.81 -16.87 16.02
CA THR A 46 18.14 -17.47 16.22
C THR A 46 18.40 -17.73 17.71
N ILE A 47 18.27 -19.00 18.12
CA ILE A 47 18.87 -19.74 19.26
C ILE A 47 18.86 -19.10 20.68
N SER A 48 19.15 -17.82 20.86
CA SER A 48 19.16 -17.14 22.17
C SER A 48 17.76 -16.94 22.78
N ILE A 49 16.71 -16.96 21.95
CA ILE A 49 15.36 -16.51 22.34
C ILE A 49 14.51 -17.61 23.03
N PHE A 50 15.00 -18.86 23.14
CA PHE A 50 14.24 -19.93 23.80
C PHE A 50 13.83 -19.59 25.25
N SER A 51 14.70 -18.92 26.01
CA SER A 51 14.38 -18.44 27.36
C SER A 51 13.24 -17.42 27.40
N GLU A 52 13.10 -16.57 26.38
CA GLU A 52 11.99 -15.62 26.29
C GLU A 52 10.71 -16.25 25.72
N CYS A 53 10.83 -17.27 24.85
CA CYS A 53 9.68 -17.96 24.26
C CYS A 53 8.80 -18.64 25.32
N ASP A 54 9.36 -19.06 26.46
CA ASP A 54 8.57 -19.62 27.57
C ASP A 54 7.93 -18.55 28.47
N ALA A 55 8.54 -17.38 28.64
CA ALA A 55 8.05 -16.33 29.52
C ALA A 55 6.72 -15.71 29.05
N TRP A 56 6.56 -15.44 27.75
CA TRP A 56 5.30 -14.92 27.22
C TRP A 56 4.20 -15.98 27.22
N HIS A 57 4.56 -17.25 26.94
CA HIS A 57 3.63 -18.38 26.90
C HIS A 57 3.05 -18.65 28.29
N LYS A 58 3.90 -18.69 29.32
CA LYS A 58 3.45 -18.84 30.72
C LYS A 58 2.48 -17.73 31.10
N ARG A 59 2.79 -16.47 30.76
CA ARG A 59 1.91 -15.33 31.08
C ARG A 59 0.59 -15.34 30.29
N ALA A 60 0.58 -15.86 29.06
CA ALA A 60 -0.66 -16.03 28.29
C ALA A 60 -1.58 -17.10 28.92
N LEU A 61 -1.03 -18.22 29.40
CA LEU A 61 -1.80 -19.24 30.12
C LEU A 61 -2.32 -18.73 31.48
N GLU A 62 -1.51 -17.98 32.23
CA GLU A 62 -1.95 -17.30 33.46
C GLU A 62 -3.14 -16.36 33.20
N LEU A 63 -3.05 -15.50 32.17
CA LEU A 63 -4.13 -14.59 31.79
C LEU A 63 -5.38 -15.30 31.28
N GLN A 64 -5.25 -16.47 30.63
CA GLN A 64 -6.41 -17.28 30.27
C GLN A 64 -7.09 -17.85 31.53
N ALA A 65 -6.34 -18.37 32.49
CA ALA A 65 -6.88 -18.87 33.75
C ALA A 65 -7.56 -17.75 34.59
N GLU A 66 -6.97 -16.54 34.63
CA GLU A 66 -7.56 -15.34 35.25
C GLU A 66 -8.91 -14.97 34.57
N LEU A 67 -9.02 -15.08 33.23
CA LEU A 67 -10.25 -14.84 32.48
C LEU A 67 -11.33 -15.92 32.65
N GLU A 68 -10.93 -17.18 32.76
CA GLU A 68 -11.87 -18.29 33.02
C GLU A 68 -12.42 -18.22 34.46
N ALA A 69 -11.56 -17.92 35.45
CA ALA A 69 -11.98 -17.71 36.84
C ALA A 69 -12.96 -16.53 36.99
N THR A 70 -12.69 -15.39 36.35
CA THR A 70 -13.61 -14.24 36.38
C THR A 70 -14.94 -14.51 35.68
N ARG A 71 -14.96 -15.31 34.59
CA ARG A 71 -16.21 -15.75 33.93
C ARG A 71 -17.03 -16.70 34.80
N ALA A 72 -16.39 -17.65 35.49
CA ALA A 72 -17.06 -18.56 36.40
C ALA A 72 -17.78 -17.83 37.55
N VAL A 73 -17.20 -16.71 38.04
CA VAL A 73 -17.81 -15.87 39.09
C VAL A 73 -18.95 -14.98 38.55
N THR A 74 -18.96 -14.63 37.26
CA THR A 74 -19.87 -13.62 36.69
C THR A 74 -21.11 -14.21 36.00
N THR A 75 -21.32 -15.53 36.05
CA THR A 75 -22.44 -16.19 35.35
C THR A 75 -23.52 -16.68 36.33
N PRO A 76 -24.54 -15.85 36.66
CA PRO A 76 -25.72 -16.34 37.38
C PRO A 76 -26.57 -17.27 36.48
N PRO A 77 -27.32 -18.24 37.05
CA PRO A 77 -28.16 -19.13 36.27
C PRO A 77 -29.33 -18.34 35.65
N VAL A 78 -29.33 -18.20 34.33
CA VAL A 78 -30.47 -17.64 33.58
C VAL A 78 -31.37 -18.80 33.15
N ASP A 79 -32.54 -18.85 33.75
CA ASP A 79 -33.60 -19.79 33.42
C ASP A 79 -34.23 -19.41 32.07
N VAL A 80 -34.23 -20.35 31.11
CA VAL A 80 -34.62 -20.07 29.71
C VAL A 80 -36.06 -20.52 29.47
N SER A 81 -36.97 -19.55 29.38
CA SER A 81 -38.32 -19.77 28.84
C SER A 81 -38.43 -19.20 27.42
N GLU A 82 -38.82 -20.07 26.50
CA GLU A 82 -38.98 -19.80 25.07
C GLU A 82 -40.21 -18.93 24.78
N THR A 83 -40.14 -18.02 23.80
CA THR A 83 -41.25 -17.83 22.84
C THR A 83 -40.79 -17.11 21.56
N GLU A 84 -40.89 -17.78 20.41
CA GLU A 84 -40.96 -17.10 19.10
C GLU A 84 -42.35 -16.44 18.91
N PRO A 85 -42.51 -15.49 17.96
CA PRO A 85 -43.09 -15.94 16.69
C PRO A 85 -42.59 -15.23 15.42
N THR A 86 -42.60 -15.98 14.31
CA THR A 86 -42.55 -15.49 12.92
C THR A 86 -43.84 -14.71 12.55
N PRO A 87 -43.87 -13.88 11.47
CA PRO A 87 -44.51 -14.39 10.25
C PRO A 87 -44.11 -13.78 8.86
N SER A 88 -44.20 -14.66 7.85
CA SER A 88 -44.75 -14.49 6.48
C SER A 88 -44.41 -13.29 5.57
N VAL A 89 -43.65 -13.59 4.51
CA VAL A 89 -44.07 -13.58 3.07
C VAL A 89 -45.11 -12.52 2.61
N SER A 90 -44.72 -11.67 1.64
CA SER A 90 -45.60 -11.36 0.50
C SER A 90 -44.80 -11.10 -0.81
N LYS A 91 -45.25 -11.69 -1.92
CA LYS A 91 -44.66 -11.55 -3.26
C LYS A 91 -45.45 -10.53 -4.07
N ARG A 92 -44.79 -9.57 -4.74
CA ARG A 92 -45.45 -8.74 -5.79
C ARG A 92 -44.68 -8.77 -7.11
N LYS A 93 -45.21 -9.60 -8.02
CA LYS A 93 -44.86 -9.72 -9.45
C LYS A 93 -45.57 -8.58 -10.21
N ARG A 94 -44.86 -7.78 -11.02
CA ARG A 94 -45.50 -6.83 -11.95
C ARG A 94 -44.84 -6.88 -13.34
N GLU A 95 -45.66 -6.68 -14.36
CA GLU A 95 -45.43 -7.14 -15.73
C GLU A 95 -44.49 -6.26 -16.56
N GLN A 96 -43.86 -6.90 -17.54
CA GLN A 96 -43.22 -6.26 -18.68
C GLN A 96 -44.27 -5.66 -19.63
N LYS A 97 -44.00 -4.50 -20.24
CA LYS A 97 -44.72 -4.06 -21.44
C LYS A 97 -43.75 -3.65 -22.55
N LYS A 98 -43.57 -4.57 -23.50
CA LYS A 98 -42.69 -4.45 -24.67
C LYS A 98 -43.37 -3.62 -25.76
N LYS A 99 -42.71 -2.59 -26.29
CA LYS A 99 -43.14 -1.89 -27.52
C LYS A 99 -41.94 -1.63 -28.42
N THR A 100 -42.11 -1.88 -29.71
CA THR A 100 -41.03 -2.07 -30.70
C THR A 100 -41.33 -1.28 -31.98
N LYS A 101 -40.28 -1.01 -32.78
CA LYS A 101 -40.24 -0.51 -34.18
C LYS A 101 -40.18 1.02 -34.36
N PRO A 102 -39.69 1.53 -35.51
CA PRO A 102 -38.76 0.93 -36.50
C PRO A 102 -37.53 1.84 -36.80
N PRO A 103 -36.51 1.36 -37.55
CA PRO A 103 -35.37 2.17 -37.97
C PRO A 103 -35.69 3.02 -39.22
N ARG A 104 -34.99 4.16 -39.37
CA ARG A 104 -35.00 4.95 -40.62
C ARG A 104 -33.57 5.19 -41.09
N ALA A 105 -33.25 4.68 -42.28
CA ALA A 105 -31.96 4.89 -42.94
C ALA A 105 -31.96 6.19 -43.75
N SER A 106 -30.81 6.86 -43.82
CA SER A 106 -30.52 7.89 -44.82
C SER A 106 -29.06 7.83 -45.27
N LYS A 107 -28.87 7.71 -46.58
CA LYS A 107 -27.57 7.70 -47.28
C LYS A 107 -27.06 9.13 -47.51
N ALA A 108 -25.76 9.36 -47.34
CA ALA A 108 -24.94 10.30 -48.13
C ALA A 108 -23.46 9.91 -47.90
N ARG A 109 -22.69 9.40 -48.86
CA ARG A 109 -22.24 9.93 -50.18
C ARG A 109 -20.99 10.83 -50.10
N ARG A 110 -19.84 10.15 -49.99
CA ARG A 110 -18.67 10.24 -50.90
C ARG A 110 -18.23 11.63 -51.38
N SER A 111 -17.06 12.05 -50.91
CA SER A 111 -16.06 12.80 -51.69
C SER A 111 -14.66 12.34 -51.27
N GLN A 112 -13.93 11.74 -52.21
CA GLN A 112 -12.49 11.46 -52.12
C GLN A 112 -11.81 12.31 -53.19
N THR A 113 -10.64 12.87 -52.87
CA THR A 113 -9.73 13.54 -53.81
C THR A 113 -8.34 12.92 -53.66
N PRO A 114 -7.69 12.47 -54.74
CA PRO A 114 -6.40 11.76 -54.67
C PRO A 114 -5.18 12.66 -54.94
N ASP A 115 -4.02 12.10 -54.61
CA ASP A 115 -2.65 12.44 -55.05
C ASP A 115 -2.09 13.82 -54.60
N THR A 116 -0.82 13.96 -54.20
CA THR A 116 0.42 13.55 -54.91
C THR A 116 1.56 13.18 -53.94
N PRO A 117 2.45 12.21 -54.27
CA PRO A 117 3.64 11.92 -53.47
C PRO A 117 4.78 12.91 -53.74
N SER A 118 5.56 13.26 -52.72
CA SER A 118 6.81 14.01 -52.87
C SER A 118 7.99 13.19 -52.37
N THR A 119 8.87 12.81 -53.30
CA THR A 119 10.09 12.04 -53.04
C THR A 119 11.25 13.01 -52.85
N ALA A 120 11.90 13.00 -51.68
CA ALA A 120 13.15 13.72 -51.47
C ALA A 120 14.12 12.86 -50.62
N THR A 121 15.16 12.37 -51.28
CA THR A 121 16.31 11.73 -50.65
C THR A 121 17.24 12.77 -50.02
N ALA A 122 17.55 12.61 -48.74
CA ALA A 122 18.77 13.14 -48.13
C ALA A 122 19.27 12.16 -47.06
N ARG A 123 20.44 11.55 -47.28
CA ARG A 123 21.22 10.90 -46.23
C ARG A 123 22.14 11.97 -45.67
N ASP A 124 21.95 12.32 -44.41
CA ASP A 124 22.99 13.01 -43.63
C ASP A 124 22.91 12.58 -42.16
N ASN A 125 24.01 12.78 -41.44
CA ASN A 125 24.34 12.07 -40.21
C ASN A 125 23.31 12.25 -39.07
N VAL A 126 22.94 11.13 -38.43
CA VAL A 126 21.95 11.09 -37.35
C VAL A 126 22.62 11.39 -36.00
N GLU A 127 22.62 12.66 -35.62
CA GLU A 127 22.43 13.02 -34.21
C GLU A 127 20.91 12.88 -33.91
N PRO A 128 20.49 12.19 -32.84
CA PRO A 128 19.07 11.93 -32.60
C PRO A 128 18.32 13.23 -32.29
N PRO A 129 17.39 13.69 -33.15
CA PRO A 129 16.73 14.96 -32.96
C PRO A 129 15.84 14.95 -31.71
N ARG A 130 15.98 15.98 -30.86
CA ARG A 130 15.05 16.22 -29.74
C ARG A 130 13.63 16.37 -30.32
N PRO A 131 12.65 15.55 -29.88
CA PRO A 131 11.31 15.58 -30.46
C PRO A 131 10.58 16.88 -30.12
N SER A 132 10.11 17.60 -31.14
CA SER A 132 9.26 18.78 -30.97
C SER A 132 7.93 18.40 -30.27
N PRO A 133 7.40 19.24 -29.35
CA PRO A 133 6.23 18.92 -28.52
C PRO A 133 4.88 18.84 -29.28
N GLY A 134 4.88 18.94 -30.61
CA GLY A 134 3.70 18.78 -31.48
C GLY A 134 3.73 17.54 -32.38
N THR A 135 4.81 16.76 -32.38
CA THR A 135 4.88 15.53 -33.18
C THR A 135 3.95 14.48 -32.57
N LYS A 136 3.02 13.94 -33.36
CA LYS A 136 2.05 12.94 -32.89
C LYS A 136 2.76 11.63 -32.58
N ASN A 137 3.23 11.47 -31.33
CA ASN A 137 3.76 10.22 -30.80
C ASN A 137 2.64 9.17 -30.75
N SER A 138 2.43 8.49 -31.89
CA SER A 138 1.44 7.44 -32.04
C SER A 138 1.89 6.18 -31.34
N LEU A 139 1.06 5.65 -30.44
CA LEU A 139 1.29 4.36 -29.78
C LEU A 139 1.61 3.27 -30.83
N PHE A 140 0.89 3.26 -31.95
CA PHE A 140 1.09 2.30 -33.04
C PHE A 140 2.48 2.38 -33.67
N SER A 141 3.08 3.57 -33.78
CA SER A 141 4.44 3.72 -34.32
C SER A 141 5.50 3.17 -33.36
N SER A 142 5.31 3.37 -32.05
CA SER A 142 6.21 2.84 -31.02
C SER A 142 6.05 1.33 -30.85
N LEU A 143 4.83 0.80 -30.89
CA LEU A 143 4.56 -0.64 -30.89
C LEU A 143 5.12 -1.33 -32.13
N HIS A 144 4.89 -0.79 -33.33
CA HIS A 144 5.45 -1.37 -34.56
C HIS A 144 6.99 -1.34 -34.56
N ALA A 145 7.62 -0.34 -33.94
CA ALA A 145 9.07 -0.34 -33.74
C ALA A 145 9.51 -1.45 -32.77
N LEU A 146 8.80 -1.64 -31.65
CA LEU A 146 9.06 -2.69 -30.68
C LEU A 146 8.86 -4.09 -31.26
N ASP A 147 7.78 -4.33 -32.01
CA ASP A 147 7.49 -5.57 -32.72
C ASP A 147 8.55 -5.88 -33.78
N HIS A 148 8.96 -4.87 -34.57
CA HIS A 148 9.99 -5.03 -35.60
C HIS A 148 11.36 -5.36 -35.00
N ILE A 149 11.76 -4.67 -33.94
CA ILE A 149 13.00 -4.98 -33.21
C ILE A 149 12.91 -6.40 -32.64
N SER A 150 11.85 -6.72 -31.89
CA SER A 150 11.59 -8.04 -31.30
C SER A 150 11.70 -9.17 -32.32
N ALA A 151 11.04 -9.02 -33.48
CA ALA A 151 11.05 -10.01 -34.54
C ALA A 151 12.46 -10.30 -35.08
N GLN A 152 13.29 -9.26 -35.30
CA GLN A 152 14.67 -9.43 -35.77
C GLN A 152 15.50 -10.27 -34.77
N ILE A 153 15.31 -10.01 -33.48
CA ILE A 153 16.08 -10.64 -32.41
C ILE A 153 15.77 -12.13 -32.25
N THR A 154 14.53 -12.58 -32.47
CA THR A 154 14.17 -14.01 -32.27
C THR A 154 15.05 -14.99 -33.04
N THR A 155 15.80 -14.51 -34.04
CA THR A 155 16.73 -15.28 -34.86
C THR A 155 18.19 -15.28 -34.38
N LYS A 156 18.61 -14.35 -33.50
CA LYS A 156 20.03 -14.18 -33.11
C LYS A 156 20.20 -13.39 -31.80
N PRO A 157 21.14 -13.75 -30.88
CA PRO A 157 21.47 -12.89 -29.74
C PRO A 157 21.92 -11.51 -30.25
N ALA A 158 21.22 -10.48 -29.78
CA ALA A 158 21.33 -9.14 -30.32
C ALA A 158 22.57 -8.39 -29.79
N PRO A 159 23.21 -7.54 -30.62
CA PRO A 159 24.27 -6.66 -30.16
C PRO A 159 23.75 -5.61 -29.17
N PRO A 160 24.58 -5.11 -28.24
CA PRO A 160 24.18 -4.10 -27.23
C PRO A 160 23.54 -2.83 -27.82
N ALA A 161 23.90 -2.44 -29.05
CA ALA A 161 23.30 -1.30 -29.73
C ALA A 161 21.79 -1.49 -30.03
N GLU A 162 21.37 -2.70 -30.39
CA GLU A 162 19.95 -3.04 -30.56
C GLU A 162 19.22 -3.01 -29.22
N ALA A 163 19.92 -3.32 -28.12
CA ALA A 163 19.32 -3.28 -26.79
C ALA A 163 19.02 -1.86 -26.33
N VAL A 164 19.93 -0.92 -26.59
CA VAL A 164 19.67 0.52 -26.37
C VAL A 164 18.46 1.00 -27.19
N LEU A 165 18.32 0.54 -28.44
CA LEU A 165 17.15 0.86 -29.28
C LEU A 165 15.86 0.27 -28.71
N LEU A 166 15.87 -0.96 -28.19
CA LEU A 166 14.68 -1.55 -27.56
C LEU A 166 14.29 -0.82 -26.26
N VAL A 167 15.26 -0.45 -25.42
CA VAL A 167 14.99 0.38 -24.22
C VAL A 167 14.36 1.70 -24.63
N ALA A 168 14.92 2.40 -25.62
CA ALA A 168 14.38 3.67 -26.10
C ALA A 168 12.97 3.53 -26.70
N ALA A 169 12.70 2.48 -27.47
CA ALA A 169 11.36 2.19 -28.01
C ALA A 169 10.37 1.87 -26.88
N THR A 170 10.80 1.08 -25.88
CA THR A 170 9.98 0.71 -24.72
C THR A 170 9.63 1.92 -23.88
N ILE A 171 10.58 2.81 -23.59
CA ILE A 171 10.32 4.05 -22.85
C ILE A 171 9.30 4.93 -23.60
N ARG A 172 9.42 5.08 -24.93
CA ARG A 172 8.42 5.81 -25.72
C ARG A 172 7.03 5.18 -25.66
N CYS A 173 6.93 3.85 -25.65
CA CYS A 173 5.65 3.17 -25.40
C CYS A 173 5.11 3.51 -24.00
N LEU A 174 5.94 3.46 -22.96
CA LEU A 174 5.55 3.80 -21.59
C LEU A 174 5.08 5.26 -21.46
N GLU A 175 5.76 6.22 -22.08
CA GLU A 175 5.35 7.64 -22.11
C GLU A 175 3.95 7.82 -22.74
N VAL A 176 3.65 7.11 -23.83
CA VAL A 176 2.32 7.18 -24.47
C VAL A 176 1.25 6.48 -23.64
N LEU A 177 1.57 5.35 -23.00
CA LEU A 177 0.66 4.67 -22.07
C LEU A 177 0.42 5.48 -20.79
N HIS A 178 1.42 6.22 -20.30
CA HIS A 178 1.30 7.18 -19.22
C HIS A 178 0.36 8.33 -19.59
N ALA A 179 0.56 8.93 -20.77
CA ALA A 179 -0.32 9.99 -21.26
C ALA A 179 -1.78 9.51 -21.45
N LEU A 180 -1.97 8.24 -21.84
CA LEU A 180 -3.29 7.60 -21.93
C LEU A 180 -3.90 7.33 -20.55
N LEU A 181 -3.09 6.87 -19.58
CA LEU A 181 -3.52 6.67 -18.20
C LEU A 181 -3.94 7.99 -17.55
N ALA A 182 -3.11 9.02 -17.70
CA ALA A 182 -3.36 10.37 -17.16
C ALA A 182 -4.68 10.96 -17.66
N ARG A 183 -5.06 10.71 -18.92
CA ARG A 183 -6.39 11.07 -19.44
C ARG A 183 -7.50 10.23 -18.81
N ALA A 184 -7.32 8.91 -18.73
CA ALA A 184 -8.33 8.00 -18.19
C ALA A 184 -8.67 8.26 -16.71
N ILE A 185 -7.68 8.65 -15.90
CA ILE A 185 -7.87 8.99 -14.48
C ILE A 185 -8.25 10.46 -14.23
N SER A 186 -8.28 11.29 -15.27
CA SER A 186 -8.62 12.71 -15.14
C SER A 186 -10.13 12.91 -14.89
N PRO A 187 -10.54 13.81 -13.98
CA PRO A 187 -11.94 14.18 -13.81
C PRO A 187 -12.45 15.09 -14.95
N VAL A 188 -11.56 15.59 -15.81
CA VAL A 188 -11.91 16.45 -16.95
C VAL A 188 -12.63 15.62 -18.00
N SER A 189 -13.77 16.12 -18.50
CA SER A 189 -14.50 15.46 -19.58
C SER A 189 -13.64 15.37 -20.83
N CYS A 190 -13.33 14.14 -21.24
CA CYS A 190 -12.69 13.81 -22.52
C CYS A 190 -13.48 14.43 -23.70
N THR A 191 -12.77 14.78 -24.78
CA THR A 191 -13.46 15.20 -26.02
C THR A 191 -14.17 14.01 -26.65
N PRO A 192 -15.16 14.21 -27.54
CA PRO A 192 -15.82 13.09 -28.23
C PRO A 192 -14.91 12.22 -29.11
N GLU A 193 -13.69 12.69 -29.38
CA GLU A 193 -12.67 11.99 -30.17
C GLU A 193 -11.66 11.21 -29.31
N ASP A 194 -11.57 11.52 -28.01
CA ASP A 194 -10.70 10.79 -27.07
C ASP A 194 -11.30 9.41 -26.73
N PRO A 195 -10.46 8.38 -26.48
CA PRO A 195 -10.94 7.09 -26.02
C PRO A 195 -11.61 7.21 -24.65
N THR A 196 -12.67 6.42 -24.39
CA THR A 196 -13.29 6.41 -23.07
C THR A 196 -12.27 5.94 -22.01
N PRO A 197 -12.38 6.37 -20.73
CA PRO A 197 -11.50 5.88 -19.68
C PRO A 197 -11.42 4.36 -19.57
N ARG A 198 -12.53 3.67 -19.88
CA ARG A 198 -12.59 2.21 -19.93
C ARG A 198 -11.75 1.63 -21.07
N ASP A 199 -11.89 2.16 -22.28
CA ASP A 199 -11.16 1.68 -23.46
C ASP A 199 -9.66 1.99 -23.32
N ALA A 200 -9.33 3.16 -22.75
CA ALA A 200 -7.97 3.56 -22.41
C ALA A 200 -7.33 2.59 -21.40
N LEU A 201 -7.97 2.32 -20.26
CA LEU A 201 -7.45 1.40 -19.24
C LEU A 201 -7.32 -0.04 -19.74
N GLU A 202 -8.31 -0.54 -20.50
CA GLU A 202 -8.26 -1.88 -21.07
C GLU A 202 -7.19 -2.00 -22.18
N SER A 203 -6.93 -0.93 -22.94
CA SER A 203 -5.81 -0.85 -23.89
C SER A 203 -4.45 -0.92 -23.17
N ILE A 204 -4.25 -0.13 -22.10
CA ILE A 204 -3.02 -0.17 -21.30
C ILE A 204 -2.83 -1.56 -20.68
N LYS A 205 -3.88 -2.12 -20.09
CA LYS A 205 -3.88 -3.43 -19.42
C LYS A 205 -3.51 -4.59 -20.35
N ARG A 206 -3.79 -4.50 -21.64
CA ARG A 206 -3.33 -5.50 -22.64
C ARG A 206 -1.91 -5.20 -23.10
N THR A 207 -1.69 -3.97 -23.55
CA THR A 207 -0.46 -3.56 -24.23
C THR A 207 0.77 -3.59 -23.31
N LEU A 208 0.63 -3.13 -22.06
CA LEU A 208 1.77 -3.03 -21.15
C LEU A 208 2.35 -4.40 -20.76
N PRO A 209 1.57 -5.40 -20.31
CA PRO A 209 2.08 -6.76 -20.09
C PRO A 209 2.84 -7.35 -21.27
N ASP A 210 2.39 -7.11 -22.51
CA ASP A 210 3.01 -7.67 -23.70
C ASP A 210 4.33 -6.95 -24.07
N ILE A 211 4.39 -5.62 -23.87
CA ILE A 211 5.66 -4.87 -23.91
C ILE A 211 6.65 -5.44 -22.88
N LEU A 212 6.23 -5.66 -21.63
CA LEU A 212 7.12 -6.14 -20.56
C LEU A 212 7.62 -7.56 -20.83
N ARG A 213 6.73 -8.47 -21.25
CA ARG A 213 7.08 -9.85 -21.65
C ARG A 213 8.03 -9.90 -22.85
N THR A 214 8.03 -8.87 -23.68
CA THR A 214 8.93 -8.76 -24.83
C THR A 214 10.28 -8.16 -24.42
N ALA A 215 10.27 -6.99 -23.78
CA ALA A 215 11.47 -6.22 -23.48
C ALA A 215 12.34 -6.85 -22.39
N ILE A 216 11.75 -7.49 -21.37
CA ILE A 216 12.51 -7.95 -20.20
C ILE A 216 13.32 -9.22 -20.48
N PRO A 217 12.75 -10.33 -21.02
CA PRO A 217 13.54 -11.50 -21.39
C PRO A 217 14.62 -11.15 -22.41
N TYR A 218 14.33 -10.20 -23.30
CA TYR A 218 15.33 -9.66 -24.22
C TYR A 218 16.51 -9.02 -23.49
N LEU A 219 16.26 -8.07 -22.58
CA LEU A 219 17.34 -7.36 -21.87
C LEU A 219 18.17 -8.35 -21.05
N LEU A 220 17.53 -9.29 -20.38
CA LEU A 220 18.22 -10.39 -19.70
C LEU A 220 19.11 -11.19 -20.66
N CYS A 221 18.60 -11.59 -21.83
CA CYS A 221 19.38 -12.33 -22.83
C CYS A 221 20.54 -11.52 -23.45
N ALA A 222 20.34 -10.24 -23.75
CA ALA A 222 21.35 -9.37 -24.37
C ALA A 222 22.55 -9.12 -23.44
N TYR A 223 22.36 -9.28 -22.13
CA TYR A 223 23.30 -8.81 -21.12
C TYR A 223 23.81 -9.87 -20.13
N ILE A 224 23.08 -10.98 -19.92
CA ILE A 224 23.50 -12.07 -19.02
C ILE A 224 24.32 -13.14 -19.77
N HIS A 225 24.29 -13.17 -21.10
CA HIS A 225 24.84 -14.31 -21.86
C HIS A 225 26.36 -14.50 -21.65
N PRO A 226 26.80 -15.58 -20.98
CA PRO A 226 28.18 -15.72 -20.51
C PRO A 226 29.19 -15.97 -21.65
N SER A 227 28.73 -16.16 -22.89
CA SER A 227 29.59 -16.17 -24.08
C SER A 227 30.31 -14.82 -24.32
N SER A 228 29.94 -13.75 -23.61
CA SER A 228 30.70 -12.51 -23.50
C SER A 228 31.92 -12.61 -22.55
N VAL A 229 32.59 -13.77 -22.44
CA VAL A 229 33.95 -13.85 -21.85
C VAL A 229 34.97 -13.14 -22.74
N ALA A 230 34.74 -13.14 -24.06
CA ALA A 230 35.23 -12.08 -24.93
C ALA A 230 34.36 -10.83 -24.69
N GLY A 231 34.47 -10.26 -23.48
CA GLY A 231 33.82 -9.00 -23.15
C GLY A 231 34.29 -7.98 -24.18
N PRO A 232 33.39 -7.17 -24.76
CA PRO A 232 33.83 -6.09 -25.63
C PRO A 232 34.71 -5.18 -24.79
N ARG A 233 36.03 -5.33 -24.99
CA ARG A 233 37.03 -4.41 -24.47
C ARG A 233 36.82 -3.16 -25.30
N TRP A 234 35.83 -2.36 -24.89
CA TRP A 234 35.67 -0.99 -25.32
C TRP A 234 36.96 -0.31 -24.89
N HIS A 235 37.93 -0.32 -25.80
CA HIS A 235 39.18 0.36 -25.61
C HIS A 235 38.81 1.83 -25.46
N ALA A 236 38.89 2.32 -24.23
CA ALA A 236 38.93 3.74 -23.96
C ALA A 236 40.00 4.30 -24.90
N ALA A 237 39.56 5.07 -25.88
CA ALA A 237 40.41 5.52 -26.98
C ALA A 237 41.22 6.73 -26.50
N ASP A 238 42.11 6.49 -25.53
CA ASP A 238 43.11 7.40 -24.96
C ASP A 238 42.70 8.88 -24.89
N SER A 239 41.45 9.15 -24.50
CA SER A 239 40.94 10.50 -24.27
C SER A 239 41.22 10.89 -22.83
N SER A 240 42.26 11.69 -22.65
CA SER A 240 42.63 12.28 -21.36
C SER A 240 41.50 13.09 -20.72
N ASP A 241 41.34 12.89 -19.42
CA ASP A 241 40.77 13.78 -18.40
C ASP A 241 39.29 14.23 -18.46
N ASP A 242 38.49 13.87 -19.46
CA ASP A 242 37.01 13.93 -19.36
C ASP A 242 36.43 12.54 -19.08
N GLU A 243 36.03 12.28 -17.83
CA GLU A 243 35.51 10.99 -17.34
C GLU A 243 34.26 10.56 -18.12
N PRO A 244 34.35 9.57 -19.04
CA PRO A 244 33.22 9.21 -19.89
C PRO A 244 32.25 8.38 -19.06
N THR A 245 31.08 8.94 -18.73
CA THR A 245 30.00 8.20 -18.05
C THR A 245 29.75 6.86 -18.75
N HIS A 246 30.07 5.78 -18.04
CA HIS A 246 30.18 4.44 -18.59
C HIS A 246 28.88 4.03 -19.31
N PRO A 247 28.94 3.45 -20.53
CA PRO A 247 27.74 3.13 -21.31
C PRO A 247 26.92 2.02 -20.64
N CYS A 248 25.87 2.44 -19.93
CA CYS A 248 24.76 1.67 -19.35
C CYS A 248 25.04 0.21 -18.99
N ASP A 249 25.38 -0.02 -17.72
CA ASP A 249 25.28 -1.35 -17.13
C ASP A 249 23.87 -1.95 -17.25
N THR A 250 23.85 -3.27 -17.21
CA THR A 250 22.71 -4.12 -17.59
C THR A 250 21.53 -3.98 -16.62
N THR A 251 21.87 -3.94 -15.33
CA THR A 251 21.00 -3.58 -14.21
C THR A 251 20.39 -2.20 -14.44
N SER A 252 21.19 -1.19 -14.79
CA SER A 252 20.71 0.18 -15.03
C SER A 252 19.65 0.27 -16.13
N ALA A 253 19.75 -0.54 -17.20
CA ALA A 253 18.73 -0.57 -18.26
C ALA A 253 17.40 -1.19 -17.79
N LEU A 254 17.46 -2.28 -17.02
CA LEU A 254 16.28 -2.94 -16.45
C LEU A 254 15.64 -2.10 -15.34
N ASP A 255 16.44 -1.53 -14.44
CA ASP A 255 16.02 -0.64 -13.36
C ASP A 255 15.39 0.65 -13.90
N LEU A 256 15.89 1.19 -15.01
CA LEU A 256 15.28 2.33 -15.70
C LEU A 256 13.88 1.97 -16.23
N LEU A 257 13.73 0.81 -16.87
CA LEU A 257 12.45 0.34 -17.41
C LEU A 257 11.43 0.06 -16.29
N LEU A 258 11.82 -0.73 -15.28
CA LEU A 258 10.96 -1.04 -14.12
C LEU A 258 10.67 0.21 -13.29
N GLY A 259 11.63 1.13 -13.20
CA GLY A 259 11.48 2.46 -12.63
C GLY A 259 10.35 3.23 -13.30
N ARG A 260 10.39 3.35 -14.65
CA ARG A 260 9.35 4.01 -15.45
C ARG A 260 7.98 3.36 -15.29
N VAL A 261 7.89 2.02 -15.40
CA VAL A 261 6.64 1.28 -15.16
C VAL A 261 6.05 1.59 -13.78
N THR A 262 6.91 1.67 -12.77
CA THR A 262 6.52 2.01 -11.41
C THR A 262 6.02 3.45 -11.33
N THR A 263 6.83 4.44 -11.74
CA THR A 263 6.54 5.87 -11.53
C THR A 263 5.45 6.42 -12.44
N GLU A 264 5.30 5.89 -13.65
CA GLU A 264 4.42 6.44 -14.67
C GLU A 264 3.11 5.67 -14.83
N VAL A 265 3.06 4.38 -14.46
CA VAL A 265 1.85 3.56 -14.60
C VAL A 265 1.32 3.11 -13.24
N LEU A 266 2.14 2.41 -12.45
CA LEU A 266 1.66 1.78 -11.21
C LEU A 266 1.31 2.81 -10.13
N LEU A 267 2.23 3.72 -9.77
CA LEU A 267 1.96 4.72 -8.73
C LEU A 267 0.79 5.66 -9.11
N PRO A 268 0.66 6.18 -10.36
CA PRO A 268 -0.51 6.95 -10.75
C PRO A 268 -1.82 6.15 -10.70
N ALA A 269 -1.82 4.87 -11.10
CA ALA A 269 -3.01 4.03 -11.01
C ALA A 269 -3.44 3.79 -9.55
N ILE A 270 -2.50 3.55 -8.63
CA ILE A 270 -2.77 3.39 -7.19
C ILE A 270 -3.33 4.69 -6.60
N ARG A 271 -2.70 5.83 -6.90
CA ARG A 271 -3.17 7.17 -6.46
C ARG A 271 -4.55 7.51 -7.01
N ALA A 272 -4.88 7.04 -8.20
CA ALA A 272 -6.19 7.23 -8.81
C ALA A 272 -7.31 6.40 -8.18
N LEU A 273 -7.01 5.31 -7.45
CA LEU A 273 -8.04 4.48 -6.81
C LEU A 273 -8.98 5.29 -5.91
N VAL A 274 -8.44 6.24 -5.14
CA VAL A 274 -9.21 7.11 -4.25
C VAL A 274 -10.16 8.04 -5.05
N PRO A 275 -9.67 9.01 -5.85
CA PRO A 275 -10.55 9.96 -6.53
C PRO A 275 -11.48 9.32 -7.56
N CYS A 276 -11.04 8.30 -8.31
CA CYS A 276 -11.89 7.67 -9.33
C CYS A 276 -13.05 6.88 -8.70
N THR A 277 -12.81 6.14 -7.63
CA THR A 277 -13.87 5.39 -6.93
C THR A 277 -14.83 6.33 -6.22
N LEU A 278 -14.34 7.40 -5.56
CA LEU A 278 -15.18 8.45 -4.99
C LEU A 278 -16.10 9.07 -6.06
N ALA A 279 -15.52 9.59 -7.16
CA ALA A 279 -16.28 10.23 -8.22
C ALA A 279 -17.30 9.29 -8.90
N LYS A 280 -16.93 8.02 -9.10
CA LYS A 280 -17.82 7.00 -9.68
C LYS A 280 -19.00 6.68 -8.74
N THR A 281 -18.75 6.44 -7.45
CA THR A 281 -19.80 6.11 -6.48
C THR A 281 -20.70 7.31 -6.20
N GLU A 282 -20.16 8.52 -6.16
CA GLU A 282 -20.94 9.76 -6.13
C GLU A 282 -21.81 9.95 -7.39
N HIS A 283 -21.27 9.64 -8.58
CA HIS A 283 -22.07 9.70 -9.81
C HIS A 283 -23.24 8.70 -9.79
N ILE A 284 -22.97 7.44 -9.44
CA ILE A 284 -23.98 6.36 -9.43
C ILE A 284 -25.09 6.62 -8.41
N LEU A 285 -24.73 7.07 -7.19
CA LEU A 285 -25.70 7.25 -6.11
C LEU A 285 -26.33 8.66 -6.10
N GLY A 286 -25.68 9.65 -6.71
CA GLY A 286 -26.20 11.01 -6.89
C GLY A 286 -27.13 11.18 -8.09
N SER A 287 -27.06 10.31 -9.12
CA SER A 287 -27.81 10.45 -10.37
C SER A 287 -29.30 10.03 -10.29
N VAL A 288 -30.01 10.43 -9.24
CA VAL A 288 -31.46 10.13 -9.06
C VAL A 288 -32.36 11.00 -9.98
N GLY A 289 -31.77 11.97 -10.70
CA GLY A 289 -32.47 12.84 -11.65
C GLY A 289 -32.61 12.28 -13.07
N PRO A 290 -33.58 12.77 -13.87
CA PRO A 290 -33.83 12.27 -15.22
C PRO A 290 -32.73 12.65 -16.22
N LYS A 291 -31.98 11.64 -16.68
CA LYS A 291 -31.14 11.65 -17.90
C LYS A 291 -30.08 12.76 -17.99
N GLY A 292 -29.22 12.87 -16.98
CA GLY A 292 -27.88 13.45 -17.22
C GLY A 292 -27.11 12.61 -18.25
N PRO A 293 -26.16 13.21 -19.01
CA PRO A 293 -25.24 12.44 -19.85
C PRO A 293 -24.44 11.48 -18.96
N LYS A 294 -24.32 10.22 -19.40
CA LYS A 294 -23.48 9.24 -18.71
C LYS A 294 -22.03 9.70 -18.83
N LYS A 295 -21.42 10.07 -17.71
CA LYS A 295 -19.97 10.26 -17.65
C LYS A 295 -19.36 8.90 -17.35
N ASP A 296 -18.59 8.39 -18.30
CA ASP A 296 -17.76 7.21 -18.05
C ASP A 296 -16.57 7.66 -17.20
N PHE A 297 -16.46 7.11 -16.00
CA PHE A 297 -15.32 7.32 -15.10
C PHE A 297 -14.47 6.04 -15.06
N ALA A 298 -13.16 6.21 -14.84
CA ALA A 298 -12.30 5.08 -14.46
C ALA A 298 -12.86 4.38 -13.21
N ASP A 299 -12.80 3.06 -13.21
CA ASP A 299 -13.30 2.22 -12.12
C ASP A 299 -12.14 1.75 -11.23
N GLY A 300 -12.34 1.73 -9.90
CA GLY A 300 -11.37 1.14 -8.98
C GLY A 300 -11.06 -0.33 -9.33
N ALA A 301 -12.07 -1.08 -9.80
CA ALA A 301 -11.89 -2.45 -10.29
C ALA A 301 -11.08 -2.54 -11.60
N GLN A 302 -11.16 -1.53 -12.49
CA GLN A 302 -10.35 -1.48 -13.72
C GLN A 302 -8.90 -1.13 -13.39
N LEU A 303 -8.67 -0.18 -12.48
CA LEU A 303 -7.34 0.19 -12.00
C LEU A 303 -6.67 -0.98 -11.25
N LEU A 304 -7.38 -1.66 -10.35
CA LEU A 304 -6.89 -2.87 -9.69
C LEU A 304 -6.59 -3.99 -10.71
N SER A 305 -7.44 -4.19 -11.72
CA SER A 305 -7.20 -5.17 -12.78
C SER A 305 -6.00 -4.82 -13.67
N LEU A 306 -5.72 -3.53 -13.92
CA LEU A 306 -4.52 -3.06 -14.59
C LEU A 306 -3.27 -3.33 -13.74
N ILE A 307 -3.29 -2.94 -12.46
CA ILE A 307 -2.16 -3.19 -11.53
C ILE A 307 -1.87 -4.70 -11.48
N GLY A 308 -2.89 -5.54 -11.27
CA GLY A 308 -2.76 -7.00 -11.28
C GLY A 308 -2.11 -7.52 -12.55
N ALA A 309 -2.60 -7.12 -13.73
CA ALA A 309 -2.05 -7.57 -15.02
C ALA A 309 -0.58 -7.20 -15.22
N VAL A 310 -0.13 -6.03 -14.71
CA VAL A 310 1.28 -5.61 -14.75
C VAL A 310 2.13 -6.43 -13.78
N LEU A 311 1.65 -6.69 -12.56
CA LEU A 311 2.36 -7.54 -11.61
C LEU A 311 2.44 -9.01 -12.08
N ASP A 312 1.41 -9.49 -12.79
CA ASP A 312 1.35 -10.82 -13.41
C ASP A 312 2.28 -10.95 -14.63
N ALA A 313 2.65 -9.84 -15.27
CA ALA A 313 3.60 -9.83 -16.40
C ALA A 313 5.07 -10.02 -15.96
N LEU A 314 5.35 -9.86 -14.66
CA LEU A 314 6.68 -9.82 -14.08
C LEU A 314 6.90 -10.95 -13.06
N PRO A 315 6.62 -12.24 -13.34
CA PRO A 315 6.48 -13.27 -12.30
C PRO A 315 7.76 -13.62 -11.50
N ASP A 316 8.92 -13.10 -11.88
CA ASP A 316 10.22 -13.47 -11.30
C ASP A 316 10.46 -12.78 -9.94
N PRO A 317 10.93 -13.50 -8.90
CA PRO A 317 11.29 -12.92 -7.61
C PRO A 317 12.39 -11.84 -7.68
N GLN A 318 13.15 -11.69 -8.78
CA GLN A 318 14.10 -10.60 -8.93
C GLN A 318 13.45 -9.20 -8.97
N TYR A 319 12.13 -9.09 -9.22
CA TYR A 319 11.40 -7.81 -9.24
C TYR A 319 10.81 -7.38 -7.89
N VAL A 320 11.35 -7.90 -6.78
CA VAL A 320 10.95 -7.57 -5.41
C VAL A 320 10.92 -6.06 -5.12
N THR A 321 11.83 -5.29 -5.69
CA THR A 321 11.84 -3.82 -5.59
C THR A 321 10.54 -3.18 -6.09
N LEU A 322 9.98 -3.68 -7.19
CA LEU A 322 8.72 -3.18 -7.75
C LEU A 322 7.53 -3.57 -6.89
N TYR A 323 7.49 -4.81 -6.40
CA TYR A 323 6.43 -5.26 -5.49
C TYR A 323 6.41 -4.46 -4.18
N ASP A 324 7.57 -4.28 -3.55
CA ASP A 324 7.65 -3.53 -2.30
C ASP A 324 7.34 -2.03 -2.48
N ARG A 325 7.63 -1.44 -3.65
CA ARG A 325 7.19 -0.07 -3.99
C ARG A 325 5.67 0.03 -4.15
N VAL A 326 5.03 -0.93 -4.82
CA VAL A 326 3.57 -0.99 -4.97
C VAL A 326 2.87 -1.20 -3.63
N ALA A 327 3.39 -2.11 -2.79
CA ALA A 327 2.90 -2.32 -1.44
C ALA A 327 3.04 -1.05 -0.58
N LEU A 328 4.19 -0.37 -0.64
CA LEU A 328 4.45 0.87 0.11
C LEU A 328 3.48 1.98 -0.26
N GLU A 329 3.20 2.19 -1.55
CA GLU A 329 2.26 3.22 -1.98
C GLU A 329 0.82 2.87 -1.57
N ALA A 330 0.40 1.60 -1.71
CA ALA A 330 -0.92 1.15 -1.29
C ALA A 330 -1.12 1.31 0.23
N VAL A 331 -0.11 0.94 1.05
CA VAL A 331 -0.13 1.11 2.52
C VAL A 331 -0.16 2.59 2.92
N ARG A 332 0.57 3.47 2.22
CA ARG A 332 0.52 4.93 2.45
C ARG A 332 -0.85 5.52 2.14
N ALA A 333 -1.42 5.18 0.97
CA ALA A 333 -2.76 5.63 0.58
C ALA A 333 -3.84 5.10 1.55
N LEU A 334 -3.71 3.85 2.00
CA LEU A 334 -4.59 3.24 3.00
C LEU A 334 -4.50 3.97 4.34
N THR A 335 -3.28 4.28 4.81
CA THR A 335 -3.07 5.04 6.05
C THR A 335 -3.70 6.43 5.96
N SER A 336 -3.49 7.16 4.86
CA SER A 336 -4.16 8.46 4.62
C SER A 336 -5.69 8.32 4.70
N LEU A 337 -6.29 7.36 4.00
CA LEU A 337 -7.73 7.11 4.00
C LEU A 337 -8.33 6.76 5.40
N ILE A 338 -7.50 6.25 6.31
CA ILE A 338 -7.88 5.95 7.69
C ILE A 338 -7.71 7.18 8.60
N VAL A 339 -6.70 8.01 8.34
CA VAL A 339 -6.43 9.30 9.03
C VAL A 339 -7.46 10.36 8.63
N ASP A 340 -7.69 10.57 7.33
CA ASP A 340 -8.61 11.55 6.70
C ASP A 340 -10.11 11.21 6.91
N ARG A 341 -10.42 10.42 7.93
CA ARG A 341 -11.75 9.90 8.20
C ARG A 341 -12.66 11.02 8.75
N PRO A 342 -13.85 11.25 8.15
CA PRO A 342 -14.81 12.22 8.69
C PRO A 342 -15.29 11.82 10.09
N SER A 343 -15.71 12.81 10.88
CA SER A 343 -16.22 12.61 12.24
C SER A 343 -17.33 11.55 12.28
N HIS A 344 -17.30 10.70 13.31
CA HIS A 344 -18.26 9.61 13.44
C HIS A 344 -19.66 10.14 13.79
N VAL A 345 -20.45 10.42 12.77
CA VAL A 345 -21.90 10.67 12.88
C VAL A 345 -22.63 9.33 12.98
N PRO A 346 -23.47 9.10 14.02
CA PRO A 346 -24.30 7.90 14.13
C PRO A 346 -25.11 7.62 12.85
N TYR A 347 -25.24 6.36 12.43
CA TYR A 347 -25.83 6.01 11.13
C TYR A 347 -27.22 6.62 10.89
N ALA A 348 -28.07 6.68 11.91
CA ALA A 348 -29.40 7.27 11.84
C ALA A 348 -29.41 8.79 11.56
N GLN A 349 -28.28 9.48 11.78
CA GLN A 349 -28.10 10.92 11.55
C GLN A 349 -27.32 11.22 10.26
N GLN A 350 -26.85 10.20 9.52
CA GLN A 350 -26.02 10.42 8.33
C GLN A 350 -26.86 10.92 7.14
N THR A 351 -26.45 12.04 6.55
CA THR A 351 -27.05 12.56 5.31
C THR A 351 -26.87 11.56 4.16
N PRO A 352 -27.67 11.64 3.08
CA PRO A 352 -27.43 10.83 1.88
C PRO A 352 -25.99 10.94 1.37
N THR A 353 -25.44 12.16 1.28
CA THR A 353 -24.05 12.42 0.86
C THR A 353 -23.02 11.76 1.78
N GLN A 354 -23.21 11.82 3.10
CA GLN A 354 -22.31 11.15 4.05
C GLN A 354 -22.34 9.62 3.89
N ARG A 355 -23.52 9.04 3.61
CA ARG A 355 -23.65 7.60 3.34
C ARG A 355 -22.98 7.21 2.02
N ILE A 356 -23.13 8.02 0.97
CA ILE A 356 -22.44 7.85 -0.33
C ILE A 356 -20.92 7.86 -0.13
N HIS A 357 -20.39 8.88 0.54
CA HIS A 357 -18.96 9.00 0.82
C HIS A 357 -18.43 7.84 1.69
N ARG A 358 -19.23 7.36 2.67
CA ARG A 358 -18.86 6.16 3.46
C ARG A 358 -18.79 4.90 2.61
N ILE A 359 -19.74 4.67 1.70
CA ILE A 359 -19.72 3.52 0.79
C ILE A 359 -18.49 3.61 -0.12
N ALA A 360 -18.28 4.76 -0.76
CA ALA A 360 -17.15 4.97 -1.65
C ALA A 360 -15.79 4.78 -0.93
N ARG A 361 -15.67 5.24 0.34
CA ARG A 361 -14.49 4.99 1.18
C ARG A 361 -14.24 3.50 1.43
N LYS A 362 -15.29 2.69 1.65
CA LYS A 362 -15.14 1.22 1.80
C LYS A 362 -14.62 0.57 0.52
N ASP A 363 -15.17 0.97 -0.63
CA ASP A 363 -14.73 0.46 -1.94
C ASP A 363 -13.25 0.81 -2.18
N VAL A 364 -12.83 2.04 -1.87
CA VAL A 364 -11.42 2.46 -1.93
C VAL A 364 -10.54 1.64 -0.98
N LEU A 365 -10.97 1.45 0.27
CA LEU A 365 -10.24 0.65 1.27
C LEU A 365 -10.05 -0.78 0.77
N HIS A 366 -11.10 -1.41 0.23
CA HIS A 366 -11.04 -2.73 -0.39
C HIS A 366 -9.99 -2.77 -1.52
N PHE A 367 -10.06 -1.87 -2.50
CA PHE A 367 -9.12 -1.86 -3.62
C PHE A 367 -7.66 -1.60 -3.20
N LEU A 368 -7.42 -0.77 -2.17
CA LEU A 368 -6.08 -0.54 -1.62
C LEU A 368 -5.55 -1.77 -0.86
N CYS A 369 -6.39 -2.43 -0.05
CA CYS A 369 -6.04 -3.67 0.61
C CYS A 369 -5.71 -4.78 -0.40
N ASP A 370 -6.55 -4.98 -1.43
CA ASP A 370 -6.28 -5.92 -2.51
C ASP A 370 -4.97 -5.60 -3.26
N THR A 371 -4.70 -4.32 -3.53
CA THR A 371 -3.44 -3.88 -4.16
C THR A 371 -2.23 -4.27 -3.31
N ALA A 372 -2.27 -4.01 -2.00
CA ALA A 372 -1.20 -4.39 -1.08
C ALA A 372 -1.05 -5.92 -1.00
N LEU A 373 -2.16 -6.67 -0.91
CA LEU A 373 -2.15 -8.14 -0.90
C LEU A 373 -1.60 -8.74 -2.21
N LEU A 374 -1.91 -8.18 -3.37
CA LEU A 374 -1.36 -8.61 -4.67
C LEU A 374 0.17 -8.42 -4.76
N ALA A 375 0.70 -7.35 -4.15
CA ALA A 375 2.13 -7.11 -4.05
C ALA A 375 2.80 -8.04 -3.02
N PHE A 376 2.24 -8.17 -1.81
CA PHE A 376 2.76 -9.09 -0.78
C PHE A 376 2.62 -10.58 -1.14
N ARG A 377 1.82 -10.95 -2.14
CA ARG A 377 1.83 -12.32 -2.70
C ARG A 377 3.12 -12.66 -3.43
N ARG A 378 3.89 -11.64 -3.88
CA ARG A 378 5.08 -11.79 -4.74
C ARG A 378 6.37 -11.24 -4.13
N SER A 379 6.27 -10.54 -3.00
CA SER A 379 7.41 -10.09 -2.21
C SER A 379 8.16 -11.28 -1.57
N ALA A 380 9.47 -11.38 -1.81
CA ALA A 380 10.36 -12.43 -1.30
C ALA A 380 11.53 -11.82 -0.48
N PRO A 381 11.95 -12.42 0.66
CA PRO A 381 12.81 -11.76 1.66
C PRO A 381 14.07 -11.07 1.13
N ALA A 382 14.45 -9.92 1.72
CA ALA A 382 15.64 -9.19 1.30
C ALA A 382 16.92 -9.94 1.67
N VAL A 383 17.91 -9.85 0.79
CA VAL A 383 19.29 -10.14 1.14
C VAL A 383 19.79 -9.00 2.03
N ARG A 384 20.45 -9.33 3.14
CA ARG A 384 20.95 -8.33 4.08
C ARG A 384 22.08 -7.51 3.44
N GLY A 385 22.02 -6.18 3.58
CA GLY A 385 22.94 -5.23 2.96
C GLY A 385 22.58 -4.84 1.53
N SER A 386 21.45 -5.29 0.99
CA SER A 386 21.01 -4.94 -0.36
C SER A 386 20.18 -3.63 -0.37
N PRO A 387 20.08 -2.90 -1.49
CA PRO A 387 19.30 -1.65 -1.55
C PRO A 387 17.80 -1.86 -1.27
N GLU A 388 17.28 -3.07 -1.46
CA GLU A 388 15.93 -3.48 -1.05
C GLU A 388 15.70 -3.35 0.46
N GLU A 389 16.74 -3.48 1.30
CA GLU A 389 16.62 -3.39 2.76
C GLU A 389 16.10 -2.01 3.20
N MET A 390 16.53 -0.93 2.54
CA MET A 390 16.02 0.43 2.80
C MET A 390 14.55 0.58 2.43
N LEU A 391 14.14 0.05 1.28
CA LEU A 391 12.75 0.06 0.84
C LEU A 391 11.86 -0.75 1.79
N ARG A 392 12.34 -1.91 2.24
CA ARG A 392 11.65 -2.74 3.24
C ARG A 392 11.56 -2.09 4.60
N ALA A 393 12.59 -1.36 5.04
CA ALA A 393 12.51 -0.58 6.27
C ALA A 393 11.43 0.52 6.19
N ALA A 394 11.33 1.22 5.05
CA ALA A 394 10.27 2.20 4.81
C ALA A 394 8.87 1.55 4.80
N LEU A 395 8.74 0.37 4.19
CA LEU A 395 7.49 -0.41 4.16
C LEU A 395 7.09 -0.93 5.55
N ALA A 396 8.05 -1.46 6.32
CA ALA A 396 7.85 -1.89 7.70
C ALA A 396 7.47 -0.73 8.64
N THR A 397 7.95 0.48 8.37
CA THR A 397 7.56 1.72 9.07
C THR A 397 6.13 2.10 8.72
N ALA A 398 5.78 2.15 7.44
CA ALA A 398 4.42 2.48 6.98
C ALA A 398 3.36 1.48 7.49
N LEU A 399 3.70 0.19 7.59
CA LEU A 399 2.87 -0.83 8.23
C LEU A 399 2.73 -0.62 9.75
N GLY A 400 3.77 -0.07 10.39
CA GLY A 400 3.73 0.36 11.79
C GLY A 400 2.78 1.52 12.02
N ASP A 401 2.86 2.55 11.17
CA ASP A 401 1.95 3.69 11.22
C ASP A 401 0.49 3.26 10.98
N LEU A 402 0.27 2.33 10.04
CA LEU A 402 -1.04 1.71 9.80
C LEU A 402 -1.57 0.99 11.05
N ALA A 403 -0.77 0.13 11.69
CA ALA A 403 -1.16 -0.61 12.89
C ALA A 403 -1.35 0.30 14.12
N LEU A 404 -0.57 1.37 14.25
CA LEU A 404 -0.78 2.41 15.27
C LEU A 404 -2.09 3.16 15.04
N THR A 405 -2.42 3.49 13.79
CA THR A 405 -3.65 4.19 13.44
C THR A 405 -4.90 3.37 13.77
N GLN A 406 -4.82 2.04 13.72
CA GLN A 406 -5.86 1.15 14.25
C GLN A 406 -5.91 1.16 15.79
N SER A 407 -4.81 0.73 16.43
CA SER A 407 -4.76 0.49 17.89
C SER A 407 -5.00 1.75 18.74
N ALA A 408 -4.59 2.94 18.28
CA ALA A 408 -4.83 4.20 18.98
C ALA A 408 -6.33 4.55 19.14
N ARG A 409 -7.23 3.89 18.39
CA ARG A 409 -8.67 4.12 18.41
C ARG A 409 -9.46 3.11 19.25
N GLU A 410 -8.86 2.00 19.65
CA GLU A 410 -9.51 1.01 20.53
C GLU A 410 -9.78 1.55 21.96
N GLY A 411 -9.03 2.58 22.39
CA GLY A 411 -9.07 3.17 23.74
C GLY A 411 -10.35 3.92 24.16
N GLY A 412 -11.52 3.57 23.64
CA GLY A 412 -12.82 4.00 24.16
C GLY A 412 -13.76 4.74 23.19
N ARG A 413 -13.39 4.91 21.91
CA ARG A 413 -14.30 5.49 20.87
C ARG A 413 -14.43 4.62 19.61
N GLY A 414 -13.94 3.38 19.67
CA GLY A 414 -13.95 2.40 18.58
C GLY A 414 -12.90 2.70 17.51
N SER A 415 -12.28 1.63 16.97
CA SER A 415 -11.42 1.68 15.77
C SER A 415 -12.04 2.53 14.66
N GLY A 416 -13.36 2.39 14.50
CA GLY A 416 -14.21 3.29 13.72
C GLY A 416 -14.08 3.09 12.21
N LEU A 417 -13.11 2.29 11.78
CA LEU A 417 -13.44 1.25 10.85
C LEU A 417 -14.62 0.43 11.40
N ASP A 418 -15.49 -0.07 10.53
CA ASP A 418 -16.33 -1.20 10.92
C ASP A 418 -15.57 -2.52 10.81
N ILE A 419 -16.12 -3.58 11.42
CA ILE A 419 -15.48 -4.90 11.55
C ILE A 419 -14.93 -5.39 10.20
N VAL A 420 -15.67 -5.19 9.11
CA VAL A 420 -15.23 -5.61 7.76
C VAL A 420 -14.05 -4.76 7.26
N GLU A 421 -14.09 -3.43 7.43
CA GLU A 421 -12.96 -2.57 7.11
C GLU A 421 -11.71 -2.91 7.95
N GLU A 422 -11.90 -3.30 9.22
CA GLU A 422 -10.85 -3.72 10.15
C GLU A 422 -10.24 -5.07 9.74
N ASP A 423 -11.07 -6.08 9.45
CA ASP A 423 -10.66 -7.41 8.95
C ASP A 423 -9.80 -7.30 7.67
N TYR A 424 -10.18 -6.42 6.74
CA TYR A 424 -9.38 -6.17 5.53
C TYR A 424 -7.99 -5.60 5.84
N VAL A 425 -7.89 -4.64 6.78
CA VAL A 425 -6.58 -4.08 7.18
C VAL A 425 -5.76 -5.11 7.95
N MET A 426 -6.39 -5.91 8.81
CA MET A 426 -5.72 -7.00 9.52
C MET A 426 -5.17 -8.05 8.55
N ALA A 427 -5.92 -8.43 7.51
CA ALA A 427 -5.42 -9.34 6.48
C ALA A 427 -4.18 -8.80 5.74
N VAL A 428 -4.10 -7.48 5.50
CA VAL A 428 -2.91 -6.81 4.94
C VAL A 428 -1.72 -6.91 5.90
N LEU A 429 -1.92 -6.62 7.19
CA LEU A 429 -0.87 -6.69 8.22
C LEU A 429 -0.37 -8.13 8.45
N GLU A 430 -1.27 -9.11 8.52
CA GLU A 430 -0.95 -10.54 8.63
C GLU A 430 -0.18 -11.03 7.39
N ARG A 431 -0.60 -10.62 6.19
CA ARG A 431 0.10 -11.00 4.96
C ARG A 431 1.50 -10.38 4.91
N ALA A 432 1.67 -9.12 5.31
CA ALA A 432 2.98 -8.48 5.41
C ALA A 432 3.89 -9.21 6.42
N TRP A 433 3.36 -9.59 7.58
CA TRP A 433 4.07 -10.39 8.57
C TRP A 433 4.50 -11.76 7.98
N SER A 434 3.64 -12.41 7.20
CA SER A 434 3.92 -13.71 6.58
C SER A 434 5.08 -13.70 5.58
N VAL A 435 5.38 -12.53 4.97
CA VAL A 435 6.55 -12.34 4.09
C VAL A 435 7.79 -11.80 4.81
N GLY A 436 7.77 -11.80 6.16
CA GLY A 436 8.91 -11.41 6.98
C GLY A 436 9.06 -9.90 7.22
N LEU A 437 8.11 -9.08 6.78
CA LEU A 437 8.07 -7.65 7.12
C LEU A 437 7.63 -7.52 8.58
N ARG A 438 8.61 -7.55 9.49
CA ARG A 438 8.40 -7.24 10.90
C ARG A 438 8.01 -5.77 10.99
N VAL A 439 6.76 -5.51 11.36
CA VAL A 439 6.27 -4.17 11.70
C VAL A 439 7.28 -3.50 12.63
N GLY A 440 7.80 -2.35 12.20
CA GLY A 440 8.95 -1.72 12.83
C GLY A 440 8.70 -1.49 14.33
N HIS A 441 9.73 -1.74 15.16
CA HIS A 441 9.60 -1.47 16.58
C HIS A 441 9.44 0.04 16.78
N ILE A 442 8.21 0.52 17.04
CA ILE A 442 7.94 1.91 17.43
C ILE A 442 8.43 2.10 18.87
N GLY A 443 9.74 2.15 18.94
CA GLY A 443 10.63 2.19 20.08
C GLY A 443 11.92 2.80 19.59
N GLY A 444 11.82 4.06 19.15
CA GLY A 444 12.99 4.91 18.99
C GLY A 444 13.81 4.81 20.26
N LYS A 445 15.11 4.52 20.08
CA LYS A 445 16.06 4.31 21.17
C LYS A 445 16.30 5.65 21.88
N LEU A 446 15.46 5.95 22.86
CA LEU A 446 15.52 7.18 23.67
C LEU A 446 16.67 7.15 24.70
N ASP A 447 17.31 5.99 24.89
CA ASP A 447 18.46 5.82 25.76
C ASP A 447 19.76 5.83 24.93
N GLY A 448 20.46 6.95 24.97
CA GLY A 448 21.68 7.18 24.18
C GLY A 448 22.30 8.58 24.32
N ALA A 449 21.55 9.57 24.80
CA ALA A 449 22.14 10.79 25.32
C ALA A 449 22.83 10.48 26.65
N LYS A 450 24.12 10.13 26.56
CA LYS A 450 25.05 10.20 27.69
C LYS A 450 24.99 11.64 28.21
N MET A 451 24.35 11.86 29.36
CA MET A 451 24.70 13.04 30.16
C MET A 451 26.12 12.81 30.63
N ASP A 452 27.08 13.46 29.96
CA ASP A 452 28.40 13.60 30.53
C ASP A 452 28.24 14.38 31.84
N ALA A 453 28.48 13.68 32.95
CA ALA A 453 28.71 14.28 34.26
C ALA A 453 30.07 14.98 34.24
N GLY A 454 30.18 16.04 33.42
CA GLY A 454 31.34 16.90 33.36
C GLY A 454 31.36 17.79 34.59
N HIS A 455 32.38 17.61 35.43
CA HIS A 455 32.74 18.62 36.43
C HIS A 455 32.90 19.99 35.73
N HIS A 456 32.25 21.01 36.29
CA HIS A 456 32.75 22.36 36.19
C HIS A 456 32.74 22.99 37.58
N ASP A 457 33.94 23.08 38.16
CA ASP A 457 34.20 23.97 39.28
C ASP A 457 34.04 25.43 38.86
N VAL A 458 33.48 26.20 39.79
CA VAL A 458 33.87 27.56 40.17
C VAL A 458 34.41 28.48 39.07
N HIS A 459 33.61 29.49 38.72
CA HIS A 459 34.11 30.85 38.86
C HIS A 459 33.02 31.79 39.35
N GLU A 460 33.24 32.42 40.51
CA GLU A 460 32.52 33.61 40.93
C GLU A 460 32.80 34.75 39.96
N GLN A 461 31.79 35.56 39.63
CA GLN A 461 31.98 36.97 39.36
C GLN A 461 30.72 37.77 39.70
N ASP A 462 30.91 38.82 40.49
CA ASP A 462 29.89 39.78 40.90
C ASP A 462 29.23 40.49 39.71
N GLY A 463 27.96 40.87 39.90
CA GLY A 463 27.15 41.54 38.89
C GLY A 463 25.86 42.12 39.48
N ASP A 464 26.00 43.02 40.45
CA ASP A 464 24.90 43.74 41.11
C ASP A 464 24.15 44.71 40.15
N VAL A 465 23.00 45.23 40.61
CA VAL A 465 22.23 46.44 40.20
C VAL A 465 20.73 46.22 39.91
N SER A 466 19.92 46.73 40.86
CA SER A 466 18.60 47.40 40.73
C SER A 466 17.41 46.63 40.12
N ILE A 467 16.41 46.19 40.90
CA ILE A 467 15.35 46.98 41.58
C ILE A 467 14.40 47.71 40.61
N MET A 468 13.14 47.26 40.54
CA MET A 468 11.97 48.10 40.87
C MET A 468 10.74 47.27 41.28
N ASP A 469 10.08 47.72 42.35
CA ASP A 469 8.86 47.15 42.96
C ASP A 469 7.56 47.67 42.34
N THR A 470 6.49 46.86 42.40
CA THR A 470 5.12 47.19 42.90
C THR A 470 4.21 45.95 42.72
N VAL A 471 3.62 45.27 43.73
CA VAL A 471 2.73 45.69 44.85
C VAL A 471 1.42 46.29 44.31
N ARG A 472 0.18 45.80 44.52
CA ARG A 472 -0.53 45.13 45.66
C ARG A 472 -1.69 44.28 45.11
N ALA A 473 -1.91 43.01 45.49
CA ALA A 473 -2.66 42.49 46.64
C ALA A 473 -4.18 42.76 46.72
N HIS A 474 -4.99 41.69 46.86
CA HIS A 474 -5.99 41.59 47.93
C HIS A 474 -6.44 40.14 48.21
N GLU A 475 -6.05 39.64 49.38
CA GLU A 475 -6.79 38.64 50.19
C GLU A 475 -7.60 39.43 51.26
N PRO A 476 -8.54 38.85 52.06
CA PRO A 476 -8.41 37.63 52.87
C PRO A 476 -9.73 36.79 52.94
N ARG A 477 -10.03 35.81 53.81
CA ARG A 477 -9.40 35.20 55.02
C ARG A 477 -10.02 33.79 55.29
N LYS A 478 -9.34 33.00 56.12
CA LYS A 478 -9.75 31.85 57.02
C LYS A 478 -11.27 31.58 57.22
N GLU A 479 -11.75 30.38 57.57
CA GLU A 479 -11.50 29.54 58.78
C GLU A 479 -12.09 28.12 58.57
N ASP A 480 -11.68 26.99 59.20
CA ASP A 480 -10.42 26.54 59.84
C ASP A 480 -10.51 24.96 60.04
N LEU A 481 -9.78 24.34 61.00
CA LEU A 481 -9.76 22.88 61.36
C LEU A 481 -10.56 22.60 62.67
N PRO A 482 -10.75 21.35 63.27
CA PRO A 482 -9.82 20.19 63.34
C PRO A 482 -10.39 18.73 63.54
N PHE A 483 -9.48 17.76 63.76
CA PHE A 483 -9.62 16.41 64.41
C PHE A 483 -10.36 15.27 63.65
N LEU A 484 -10.05 13.95 63.77
CA LEU A 484 -9.11 13.16 64.62
C LEU A 484 -8.68 11.82 63.92
N LEU A 485 -7.58 11.20 64.39
CA LEU A 485 -7.04 9.84 64.07
C LEU A 485 -7.80 8.71 64.82
N PRO A 486 -7.56 7.36 64.70
CA PRO A 486 -6.35 6.59 64.28
C PRO A 486 -6.58 5.44 63.24
N PHE A 487 -5.57 4.94 62.50
CA PHE A 487 -4.46 4.03 62.88
C PHE A 487 -4.87 2.66 63.45
N SER A 488 -4.47 1.57 62.76
CA SER A 488 -4.37 0.20 63.28
C SER A 488 -3.36 -0.58 62.43
N ASP A 489 -2.39 -1.20 63.10
CA ASP A 489 -1.24 -1.91 62.49
C ASP A 489 -1.44 -3.44 62.49
N PRO A 490 -0.57 -4.23 61.82
CA PRO A 490 -0.87 -5.62 61.46
C PRO A 490 -0.59 -6.63 62.58
N GLN A 491 -1.27 -7.79 62.52
CA GLN A 491 -0.82 -8.99 63.21
C GLN A 491 -0.20 -10.01 62.27
N THR A 492 0.96 -10.50 62.69
CA THR A 492 1.65 -11.68 62.20
C THR A 492 0.96 -12.96 62.69
N GLY A 493 1.02 -14.02 61.88
CA GLY A 493 0.53 -15.34 62.26
C GLY A 493 1.24 -16.42 61.46
N SER A 494 2.07 -17.22 62.12
CA SER A 494 2.76 -18.36 61.53
C SER A 494 2.71 -19.57 62.46
N SER A 495 1.94 -20.58 62.08
CA SER A 495 2.03 -22.01 62.46
C SER A 495 1.13 -22.80 61.52
#